data_AF-A0A1E3HCP9-F1
#
_entry.id   AF-A0A1E3HCP9-F1
#
_cell.length_a   1.000
_cell.length_b   1.000
_cell.length_c   1.000
_cell.angle_alpha   90.00
_cell.angle_beta   90.00
_cell.angle_gamma   90.00
#
_symmetry.space_group_name_H-M   'P 1'
#
loop_
_entity.id
_entity.type
_entity.pdbx_description
1 polymer ?
#
loop_
_entity_poly.entity_id
_entity_poly.type
_entity_poly.pdbx_seq_one_letter_code
_entity_poly.pdbx_strand_id
1 'polypeptide(L)'
;MYARKEIGTVIGGRYEIKEVITHRDREVSVYVATDIETQEEVALKLNTAFDRVRRETKFYDYSIRDLEGFPSKRWCKIWSWEREYHGYGAIALDRLGPSLDTLINEVEESKFSLKTTLQIMNQVITRIQALHERHIVHRGIRPDNFCIGLRGSKTENKVYLIDFDLSKKYIMDGVHIQDYGDNVGNQDWTSLAIAEGYEPVRRDDMESAGFLAIYLLKGKLPWLCEYRSSSVMRGKAITALQELCKDLPEEIITYIIYCRSLQFAQEPDYGYCRELFRQVFEREGYKDDGLCDWSTPQLVAESESMEIAHGSDDDLASRNHSEEDGSATPFDGDTVDGQTLVTETTEACSAEYLNLRTRQVLRLMKRIP
;
A
#
# COMPACT_ATOMS: atom_id res chain seq x y z
N MET A 1 -29.44 -15.60 -3.55
CA MET A 1 -28.43 -15.98 -4.57
C MET A 1 -27.06 -15.90 -3.90
N TYR A 2 -26.21 -16.92 -3.96
CA TYR A 2 -24.87 -16.90 -3.34
C TYR A 2 -23.81 -16.42 -4.34
N ALA A 3 -22.77 -15.74 -3.86
CA ALA A 3 -21.63 -15.36 -4.69
C ALA A 3 -20.74 -16.54 -5.08
N ARG A 4 -20.77 -17.62 -4.29
CA ARG A 4 -20.08 -18.87 -4.63
C ARG A 4 -20.73 -19.54 -5.84
N LYS A 5 -19.88 -19.91 -6.78
CA LYS A 5 -20.14 -20.57 -8.06
C LYS A 5 -19.09 -21.65 -8.29
N GLU A 6 -19.46 -22.66 -9.07
CA GLU A 6 -18.60 -23.78 -9.43
C GLU A 6 -17.73 -23.44 -10.64
N ILE A 7 -16.57 -24.09 -10.75
CA ILE A 7 -15.70 -24.03 -11.93
C ILE A 7 -16.50 -24.51 -13.16
N GLY A 8 -16.31 -23.86 -14.30
CA GLY A 8 -17.06 -24.06 -15.54
C GLY A 8 -18.37 -23.26 -15.63
N THR A 9 -18.81 -22.62 -14.53
CA THR A 9 -20.00 -21.75 -14.58
C THR A 9 -19.72 -20.53 -15.47
N VAL A 10 -20.63 -20.25 -16.41
CA VAL A 10 -20.58 -19.04 -17.24
C VAL A 10 -21.41 -17.92 -16.60
N ILE A 11 -20.74 -16.83 -16.24
CA ILE A 11 -21.35 -15.63 -15.67
C ILE A 11 -21.62 -14.59 -16.76
N GLY A 12 -22.82 -14.02 -16.75
CA GLY A 12 -23.20 -12.98 -17.71
C GLY A 12 -23.36 -13.44 -19.15
N GLY A 13 -23.21 -14.75 -19.43
CA GLY A 13 -23.11 -15.28 -20.79
C GLY A 13 -21.77 -14.99 -21.46
N ARG A 14 -20.74 -14.57 -20.71
CA ARG A 14 -19.45 -14.13 -21.27
C ARG A 14 -18.22 -14.65 -20.54
N TYR A 15 -18.26 -14.77 -19.21
CA TYR A 15 -17.07 -15.14 -18.43
C TYR A 15 -17.23 -16.53 -17.84
N GLU A 16 -16.42 -17.48 -18.31
CA GLU A 16 -16.40 -18.85 -17.77
C GLU A 16 -15.40 -18.95 -16.62
N ILE A 17 -15.85 -19.38 -15.44
CA ILE A 17 -15.00 -19.55 -14.26
C ILE A 17 -14.02 -20.70 -14.48
N LYS A 18 -12.72 -20.46 -14.28
CA LYS A 18 -11.65 -21.46 -14.40
C LYS A 18 -11.07 -21.86 -13.06
N GLU A 19 -10.88 -20.90 -12.17
CA GLU A 19 -10.24 -21.12 -10.87
C GLU A 19 -10.87 -20.24 -9.81
N VAL A 20 -10.87 -20.73 -8.56
CA VAL A 20 -11.23 -19.92 -7.39
C VAL A 20 -9.97 -19.19 -6.92
N ILE A 21 -10.00 -17.85 -6.90
CA ILE A 21 -8.94 -17.08 -6.23
C ILE A 21 -9.24 -17.03 -4.73
N THR A 22 -10.45 -16.62 -4.35
CA THR A 22 -10.85 -16.59 -2.94
C THR A 22 -12.36 -16.57 -2.74
N HIS A 23 -12.80 -17.16 -1.64
CA HIS A 23 -14.13 -16.95 -1.06
C HIS A 23 -13.98 -16.16 0.23
N ARG A 24 -14.09 -14.83 0.18
CA ARG A 24 -13.92 -13.99 1.37
C ARG A 24 -14.94 -14.32 2.45
N ASP A 25 -16.21 -14.37 2.06
CA ASP A 25 -17.32 -14.69 2.95
C ASP A 25 -18.46 -15.38 2.15
N ARG A 26 -19.71 -15.24 2.59
CA ARG A 26 -20.89 -15.76 1.87
C ARG A 26 -21.35 -14.81 0.75
N GLU A 27 -20.96 -13.55 0.83
CA GLU A 27 -21.39 -12.45 -0.02
C GLU A 27 -20.41 -12.18 -1.16
N VAL A 28 -19.11 -12.41 -0.98
CA VAL A 28 -18.06 -12.07 -1.96
C VAL A 28 -17.23 -13.29 -2.36
N SER A 29 -17.02 -13.47 -3.66
CA SER A 29 -16.12 -14.48 -4.22
C SER A 29 -15.39 -13.93 -5.44
N VAL A 30 -14.11 -14.30 -5.59
CA VAL A 30 -13.24 -13.84 -6.67
C VAL A 30 -12.67 -15.06 -7.39
N TYR A 31 -12.65 -15.00 -8.71
CA TYR A 31 -12.28 -16.10 -9.59
C TYR A 31 -11.30 -15.64 -10.65
N VAL A 32 -10.49 -16.57 -11.15
CA VAL A 32 -9.96 -16.47 -12.51
C VAL A 32 -11.07 -16.92 -13.46
N ALA A 33 -11.37 -16.11 -14.44
CA ALA A 33 -12.33 -16.45 -15.49
C ALA A 33 -11.76 -16.14 -16.87
N THR A 34 -12.19 -16.89 -17.88
CA THR A 34 -11.85 -16.61 -19.28
C THR A 34 -13.02 -15.88 -19.93
N ASP A 35 -12.74 -14.77 -20.59
CA ASP A 35 -13.68 -14.13 -21.51
C ASP A 35 -13.87 -15.04 -22.73
N ILE A 36 -15.07 -15.59 -22.93
CA ILE A 36 -15.31 -16.53 -24.04
C ILE A 36 -15.16 -15.87 -25.42
N GLU A 37 -15.33 -14.53 -25.49
CA GLU A 37 -15.22 -13.78 -26.75
C GLU A 37 -13.75 -13.53 -27.12
N THR A 38 -12.93 -13.11 -26.16
CA THR A 38 -11.53 -12.71 -26.43
C THR A 38 -10.51 -13.77 -26.06
N GLN A 39 -10.91 -14.81 -25.32
CA GLN A 39 -10.06 -15.83 -24.70
C GLN A 39 -9.05 -15.27 -23.69
N GLU A 40 -9.20 -14.01 -23.27
CA GLU A 40 -8.35 -13.40 -22.25
C GLU A 40 -8.80 -13.78 -20.84
N GLU A 41 -7.83 -13.94 -19.93
CA GLU A 41 -8.11 -14.15 -18.52
C GLU A 41 -8.40 -12.83 -17.79
N VAL A 42 -9.37 -12.88 -16.87
CA VAL A 42 -9.78 -11.76 -16.02
C VAL A 42 -9.88 -12.20 -14.56
N ALA A 43 -9.77 -11.24 -13.65
CA ALA A 43 -10.23 -11.42 -12.28
C ALA A 43 -11.74 -11.10 -12.22
N LEU A 44 -12.56 -12.11 -11.96
CA LEU A 44 -14.02 -11.98 -11.87
C LEU A 44 -14.46 -11.97 -10.40
N LYS A 45 -14.88 -10.80 -9.91
CA LYS A 45 -15.42 -10.61 -8.56
C LYS A 45 -16.94 -10.62 -8.59
N LEU A 46 -17.54 -11.45 -7.74
CA LEU A 46 -18.97 -11.66 -7.57
C LEU A 46 -19.37 -11.20 -6.17
N ASN A 47 -20.43 -10.40 -6.06
CA ASN A 47 -20.86 -9.84 -4.78
C ASN A 47 -22.41 -9.78 -4.69
N THR A 48 -22.98 -10.28 -3.60
CA THR A 48 -24.45 -10.23 -3.35
C THR A 48 -24.94 -8.85 -2.92
N ALA A 49 -24.06 -7.98 -2.44
CA ALA A 49 -24.37 -6.57 -2.19
C ALA A 49 -24.21 -5.76 -3.49
N PHE A 50 -25.21 -5.82 -4.36
CA PHE A 50 -25.15 -5.19 -5.69
C PHE A 50 -24.90 -3.66 -5.65
N ASP A 51 -25.35 -2.96 -4.61
CA ASP A 51 -25.06 -1.53 -4.43
C ASP A 51 -23.57 -1.26 -4.17
N ARG A 52 -22.84 -2.18 -3.52
CA ARG A 52 -21.38 -2.09 -3.39
C ARG A 52 -20.71 -2.23 -4.76
N VAL A 53 -21.13 -3.22 -5.56
CA VAL A 53 -20.64 -3.40 -6.94
C VAL A 53 -20.92 -2.15 -7.78
N ARG A 54 -22.10 -1.56 -7.66
CA ARG A 54 -22.46 -0.33 -8.38
C ARG A 54 -21.55 0.84 -8.02
N ARG A 55 -21.23 1.00 -6.72
CA ARG A 55 -20.32 2.06 -6.25
C ARG A 55 -18.88 1.80 -6.70
N GLU A 56 -18.37 0.60 -6.48
CA GLU A 56 -17.04 0.17 -6.88
C GLU A 56 -16.82 0.36 -8.39
N THR A 57 -17.80 -0.04 -9.21
CA THR A 57 -17.77 0.14 -10.67
C THR A 57 -17.63 1.61 -11.08
N LYS A 58 -18.30 2.54 -10.38
CA LYS A 58 -18.19 3.97 -10.68
C LYS A 58 -16.77 4.51 -10.44
N PHE A 59 -16.06 4.00 -9.43
CA PHE A 59 -14.67 4.39 -9.24
C PHE A 59 -13.82 3.96 -10.42
N TYR A 60 -13.91 2.69 -10.84
CA TYR A 60 -13.19 2.19 -12.01
C TYR A 60 -13.54 2.92 -13.31
N ASP A 61 -14.81 3.28 -13.52
CA ASP A 61 -15.24 3.94 -14.76
C ASP A 61 -14.78 5.39 -14.88
N TYR A 62 -14.84 6.13 -13.77
CA TYR A 62 -14.79 7.60 -13.81
C TYR A 62 -13.70 8.21 -12.95
N SER A 63 -13.21 7.51 -11.92
CA SER A 63 -12.32 8.10 -10.93
C SER A 63 -10.89 7.59 -10.98
N ILE A 64 -10.66 6.34 -11.42
CA ILE A 64 -9.32 5.74 -11.41
C ILE A 64 -8.90 5.11 -12.75
N ARG A 65 -9.73 5.22 -13.80
CA ARG A 65 -9.52 4.57 -15.10
C ARG A 65 -8.17 4.87 -15.75
N ASP A 66 -7.70 6.10 -15.57
CA ASP A 66 -6.48 6.65 -16.17
C ASP A 66 -5.29 6.65 -15.20
N LEU A 67 -5.48 6.15 -13.97
CA LEU A 67 -4.41 6.07 -12.99
C LEU A 67 -3.55 4.82 -13.18
N GLU A 68 -2.25 5.00 -13.04
CA GLU A 68 -1.31 3.88 -13.08
C GLU A 68 -1.34 3.07 -11.78
N GLY A 69 -1.31 1.74 -11.91
CA GLY A 69 -1.24 0.83 -10.77
C GLY A 69 -2.61 0.55 -10.13
N PHE A 70 -3.64 0.63 -10.96
CA PHE A 70 -5.01 0.22 -10.69
C PHE A 70 -5.44 -0.70 -11.85
N PRO A 71 -6.14 -1.82 -11.61
CA PRO A 71 -6.59 -2.68 -12.69
C PRO A 71 -7.72 -2.01 -13.48
N SER A 72 -7.76 -2.24 -14.79
CA SER A 72 -8.84 -1.75 -15.65
C SER A 72 -10.09 -2.61 -15.45
N LYS A 73 -11.26 -1.97 -15.43
CA LYS A 73 -12.53 -2.69 -15.53
C LYS A 73 -12.77 -3.13 -16.96
N ARG A 74 -12.94 -4.44 -17.15
CA ARG A 74 -13.28 -5.06 -18.45
C ARG A 74 -14.78 -5.11 -18.67
N TRP A 75 -15.53 -5.40 -17.61
CA TRP A 75 -16.97 -5.59 -17.70
C TRP A 75 -17.63 -5.50 -16.32
N CYS A 76 -18.92 -5.19 -16.28
CA CYS A 76 -19.74 -5.40 -15.09
C CYS A 76 -21.18 -5.77 -15.47
N LYS A 77 -21.86 -6.49 -14.59
CA LYS A 77 -23.30 -6.73 -14.70
C LYS A 77 -23.93 -6.78 -13.33
N ILE A 78 -25.07 -6.11 -13.21
CA ILE A 78 -25.89 -6.09 -12.01
C ILE A 78 -27.22 -6.74 -12.36
N TRP A 79 -27.59 -7.77 -11.61
CA TRP A 79 -28.90 -8.39 -11.63
C TRP A 79 -29.65 -7.92 -10.40
N SER A 80 -30.44 -6.85 -10.54
CA SER A 80 -31.33 -6.35 -9.49
C SER A 80 -32.78 -6.61 -9.89
N TRP A 81 -33.55 -7.19 -8.97
CA TRP A 81 -34.98 -7.39 -9.15
C TRP A 81 -35.70 -6.28 -8.38
N GLU A 82 -36.46 -5.43 -9.08
CA GLU A 82 -37.12 -4.24 -8.47
C GLU A 82 -38.03 -4.56 -7.28
N ARG A 83 -38.47 -5.82 -7.13
CA ARG A 83 -39.47 -6.23 -6.14
C ARG A 83 -38.92 -6.88 -4.87
N GLU A 84 -37.65 -7.25 -4.79
CA GLU A 84 -37.18 -8.12 -3.68
C GLU A 84 -36.01 -7.57 -2.84
N TYR A 85 -35.48 -6.35 -3.09
CA TYR A 85 -34.27 -5.84 -2.40
C TYR A 85 -33.05 -6.80 -2.42
N HIS A 86 -33.13 -7.86 -3.22
CA HIS A 86 -32.11 -8.87 -3.41
C HIS A 86 -31.55 -8.73 -4.82
N GLY A 87 -30.25 -8.49 -4.89
CA GLY A 87 -29.52 -8.38 -6.15
C GLY A 87 -28.21 -9.12 -6.07
N TYR A 88 -27.54 -9.15 -7.21
CA TYR A 88 -26.22 -9.76 -7.35
C TYR A 88 -25.46 -8.96 -8.39
N GLY A 89 -24.17 -8.74 -8.16
CA GLY A 89 -23.31 -8.02 -9.09
C GLY A 89 -22.06 -8.82 -9.41
N ALA A 90 -21.59 -8.65 -10.64
CA ALA A 90 -20.32 -9.16 -11.12
C ALA A 90 -19.50 -8.01 -11.72
N ILE A 91 -18.20 -8.00 -11.45
CA ILE A 91 -17.23 -7.10 -12.07
C ILE A 91 -16.04 -7.93 -12.54
N ALA A 92 -15.66 -7.76 -13.81
CA ALA A 92 -14.45 -8.33 -14.39
C ALA A 92 -13.39 -7.24 -14.50
N LEU A 93 -12.22 -7.51 -13.95
CA LEU A 93 -11.05 -6.62 -13.92
C LEU A 93 -9.87 -7.29 -14.63
N ASP A 94 -8.85 -6.50 -14.96
CA ASP A 94 -7.55 -7.03 -15.38
C ASP A 94 -7.08 -8.15 -14.43
N ARG A 95 -6.61 -9.27 -14.99
CA ARG A 95 -5.98 -10.32 -14.20
C ARG A 95 -4.59 -9.85 -13.76
N LEU A 96 -4.41 -9.76 -12.44
CA LEU A 96 -3.13 -9.43 -11.80
C LEU A 96 -2.42 -10.68 -11.30
N GLY A 97 -1.22 -10.54 -10.74
CA GLY A 97 -0.52 -11.60 -10.02
C GLY A 97 -1.05 -11.85 -8.61
N PRO A 98 -0.28 -12.58 -7.78
CA PRO A 98 -0.60 -12.80 -6.37
C PRO A 98 -0.70 -11.50 -5.56
N SER A 99 -1.44 -11.55 -4.44
CA SER A 99 -1.49 -10.45 -3.48
C SER A 99 -0.23 -10.41 -2.61
N LEU A 100 0.07 -9.29 -1.94
CA LEU A 100 1.16 -9.23 -0.96
C LEU A 100 0.94 -10.21 0.20
N ASP A 101 -0.32 -10.45 0.58
CA ASP A 101 -0.70 -11.48 1.57
C ASP A 101 -0.35 -12.89 1.08
N THR A 102 -0.54 -13.17 -0.21
CA THR A 102 -0.15 -14.45 -0.79
C THR A 102 1.36 -14.58 -0.82
N LEU A 103 2.06 -13.55 -1.31
CA LEU A 103 3.51 -13.56 -1.47
C LEU A 103 4.24 -13.71 -0.13
N ILE A 104 3.81 -13.01 0.92
CA ILE A 104 4.47 -13.10 2.22
C ILE A 104 4.39 -14.52 2.78
N ASN A 105 3.28 -15.23 2.54
CA ASN A 105 3.09 -16.62 2.98
C ASN A 105 3.87 -17.65 2.13
N GLU A 106 4.38 -17.25 0.96
CA GLU A 106 5.24 -18.09 0.11
C GLU A 106 6.72 -17.97 0.46
N VAL A 107 7.14 -16.87 1.10
CA VAL A 107 8.52 -16.67 1.55
C VAL A 107 8.77 -17.45 2.85
N GLU A 108 9.94 -18.10 2.95
CA GLU A 108 10.29 -19.04 4.03
C GLU A 108 10.11 -18.44 5.45
N GLU A 109 10.52 -17.19 5.65
CA GLU A 109 10.41 -16.52 6.96
C GLU A 109 9.03 -15.89 7.23
N SER A 110 8.09 -16.01 6.29
CA SER A 110 6.78 -15.35 6.35
C SER A 110 6.87 -13.84 6.62
N LYS A 111 7.94 -13.21 6.11
CA LYS A 111 8.23 -11.79 6.17
C LYS A 111 9.09 -11.41 4.96
N PHE A 112 9.04 -10.16 4.56
CA PHE A 112 9.91 -9.63 3.53
C PHE A 112 11.18 -9.00 4.13
N SER A 113 12.23 -8.98 3.30
CA SER A 113 13.44 -8.22 3.53
C SER A 113 13.14 -6.73 3.61
N LEU A 114 14.08 -6.00 4.22
CA LEU A 114 13.99 -4.54 4.31
C LEU A 114 13.95 -3.91 2.91
N LYS A 115 14.84 -4.32 2.01
CA LYS A 115 14.89 -3.86 0.61
C LYS A 115 13.53 -3.98 -0.07
N THR A 116 12.97 -5.19 -0.10
CA THR A 116 11.67 -5.47 -0.74
C THR A 116 10.54 -4.65 -0.10
N THR A 117 10.51 -4.54 1.23
CA THR A 117 9.50 -3.73 1.91
C THR A 117 9.59 -2.25 1.52
N LEU A 118 10.79 -1.66 1.48
CA LEU A 118 10.96 -0.25 1.12
C LEU A 118 10.48 0.03 -0.32
N GLN A 119 10.81 -0.85 -1.26
CA GLN A 119 10.32 -0.76 -2.65
C GLN A 119 8.79 -0.85 -2.75
N ILE A 120 8.17 -1.79 -2.00
CA ILE A 120 6.70 -1.89 -1.92
C ILE A 120 6.12 -0.60 -1.35
N MET A 121 6.65 -0.10 -0.24
CA MET A 121 6.11 1.06 0.47
C MET A 121 6.15 2.33 -0.37
N ASN A 122 7.20 2.52 -1.18
CA ASN A 122 7.26 3.61 -2.15
C ASN A 122 6.07 3.56 -3.14
N GLN A 123 5.76 2.37 -3.68
CA GLN A 123 4.64 2.19 -4.60
C GLN A 123 3.29 2.31 -3.90
N VAL A 124 3.13 1.74 -2.70
CA VAL A 124 1.91 1.82 -1.89
C VAL A 124 1.52 3.27 -1.63
N ILE A 125 2.46 4.10 -1.16
CA ILE A 125 2.21 5.52 -0.89
C ILE A 125 1.86 6.26 -2.18
N THR A 126 2.50 5.90 -3.29
CA THR A 126 2.18 6.46 -4.61
C THR A 126 0.74 6.15 -5.04
N ARG A 127 0.24 4.91 -4.83
CA ARG A 127 -1.17 4.57 -5.12
C ARG A 127 -2.13 5.32 -4.21
N ILE A 128 -1.81 5.39 -2.91
CA ILE A 128 -2.63 6.10 -1.94
C ILE A 128 -2.71 7.59 -2.29
N GLN A 129 -1.59 8.23 -2.64
CA GLN A 129 -1.56 9.62 -3.10
C GLN A 129 -2.45 9.81 -4.33
N ALA A 130 -2.26 9.00 -5.38
CA ALA A 130 -3.04 9.11 -6.62
C ALA A 130 -4.55 8.98 -6.38
N LEU A 131 -4.96 8.13 -5.44
CA LEU A 131 -6.36 7.99 -5.04
C LEU A 131 -6.87 9.20 -4.26
N HIS A 132 -6.06 9.72 -3.33
CA HIS A 132 -6.40 10.91 -2.54
C HIS A 132 -6.51 12.18 -3.39
N GLU A 133 -5.69 12.32 -4.44
CA GLU A 133 -5.78 13.38 -5.45
C GLU A 133 -7.08 13.31 -6.26
N ARG A 134 -7.72 12.13 -6.34
CA ARG A 134 -9.08 11.95 -6.87
C ARG A 134 -10.17 12.13 -5.82
N HIS A 135 -9.82 12.69 -4.67
CA HIS A 135 -10.69 12.92 -3.53
C HIS A 135 -11.31 11.66 -2.92
N ILE A 136 -10.64 10.52 -3.04
CA ILE A 136 -11.12 9.23 -2.57
C ILE A 136 -10.19 8.69 -1.49
N VAL A 137 -10.76 8.21 -0.39
CA VAL A 137 -10.08 7.38 0.59
C VAL A 137 -10.44 5.91 0.35
N HIS A 138 -9.46 5.02 0.48
CA HIS A 138 -9.62 3.60 0.27
C HIS A 138 -10.36 2.94 1.44
N ARG A 139 -9.97 3.27 2.68
CA ARG A 139 -10.50 2.72 3.95
C ARG A 139 -10.22 1.23 4.18
N GLY A 140 -9.30 0.65 3.40
CA GLY A 140 -9.04 -0.79 3.32
C GLY A 140 -7.61 -1.13 2.93
N ILE A 141 -6.64 -0.33 3.37
CA ILE A 141 -5.21 -0.56 3.11
C ILE A 141 -4.73 -1.76 3.94
N ARG A 142 -4.44 -2.87 3.26
CA ARG A 142 -3.98 -4.14 3.86
C ARG A 142 -3.35 -5.05 2.78
N PRO A 143 -2.57 -6.08 3.15
CA PRO A 143 -1.78 -6.88 2.21
C PRO A 143 -2.58 -7.52 1.07
N ASP A 144 -3.80 -8.00 1.35
CA ASP A 144 -4.67 -8.66 0.37
C ASP A 144 -5.26 -7.71 -0.70
N ASN A 145 -5.25 -6.40 -0.44
CA ASN A 145 -5.73 -5.39 -1.39
C ASN A 145 -4.60 -4.79 -2.23
N PHE A 146 -3.39 -5.33 -2.12
CA PHE A 146 -2.28 -5.03 -3.02
C PHE A 146 -1.87 -6.29 -3.77
N CYS A 147 -1.90 -6.24 -5.09
CA CYS A 147 -1.40 -7.32 -5.95
C CYS A 147 -0.19 -6.86 -6.74
N ILE A 148 0.67 -7.79 -7.10
CA ILE A 148 1.71 -7.53 -8.08
C ILE A 148 1.20 -7.77 -9.52
N GLY A 149 1.97 -7.40 -10.54
CA GLY A 149 1.69 -7.83 -11.90
C GLY A 149 1.84 -9.35 -12.08
N LEU A 150 1.46 -9.86 -13.25
CA LEU A 150 1.60 -11.29 -13.55
C LEU A 150 3.08 -11.70 -13.49
N ARG A 151 3.35 -12.89 -12.91
CA ARG A 151 4.70 -13.46 -12.84
C ARG A 151 5.31 -13.63 -14.22
N GLY A 152 6.59 -13.33 -14.38
CA GLY A 152 7.30 -13.34 -15.66
C GLY A 152 6.89 -12.23 -16.63
N SER A 153 6.02 -11.29 -16.22
CA SER A 153 5.70 -10.11 -17.02
C SER A 153 6.63 -8.94 -16.69
N LYS A 154 6.74 -7.97 -17.60
CA LYS A 154 7.44 -6.69 -17.34
C LYS A 154 6.87 -5.91 -16.15
N THR A 155 5.68 -6.26 -15.68
CA THR A 155 5.01 -5.61 -14.56
C THR A 155 5.03 -6.43 -13.28
N GLU A 156 5.79 -7.54 -13.23
CA GLU A 156 5.86 -8.45 -12.09
C GLU A 156 6.17 -7.75 -10.76
N ASN A 157 6.98 -6.69 -10.75
CA ASN A 157 7.29 -5.95 -9.52
C ASN A 157 6.45 -4.68 -9.32
N LYS A 158 5.47 -4.45 -10.21
CA LYS A 158 4.55 -3.31 -10.09
C LYS A 158 3.44 -3.67 -9.12
N VAL A 159 3.25 -2.84 -8.10
CA VAL A 159 2.20 -2.98 -7.10
C VAL A 159 0.93 -2.27 -7.59
N TYR A 160 -0.20 -2.97 -7.51
CA TYR A 160 -1.52 -2.52 -7.88
C TYR A 160 -2.42 -2.46 -6.65
N LEU A 161 -3.18 -1.38 -6.50
CA LEU A 161 -4.23 -1.27 -5.48
C LEU A 161 -5.57 -1.76 -6.06
N ILE A 162 -6.24 -2.65 -5.34
CA ILE A 162 -7.51 -3.25 -5.74
C ILE A 162 -8.58 -3.07 -4.66
N ASP A 163 -9.82 -3.43 -5.01
CA ASP A 163 -10.96 -3.55 -4.10
C ASP A 163 -11.46 -2.24 -3.46
N PHE A 164 -12.27 -1.51 -4.24
CA PHE A 164 -12.83 -0.21 -3.83
C PHE A 164 -14.22 -0.33 -3.19
N ASP A 165 -14.57 -1.48 -2.63
CA ASP A 165 -15.91 -1.74 -2.09
C ASP A 165 -16.21 -0.96 -0.79
N LEU A 166 -15.16 -0.64 -0.02
CA LEU A 166 -15.20 0.26 1.14
C LEU A 166 -14.85 1.69 0.79
N SER A 167 -14.36 2.01 -0.40
CA SER A 167 -13.87 3.36 -0.71
C SER A 167 -14.96 4.42 -0.68
N LYS A 168 -14.58 5.66 -0.37
CA LYS A 168 -15.50 6.79 -0.22
C LYS A 168 -14.84 8.09 -0.67
N LYS A 169 -15.64 9.01 -1.21
CA LYS A 169 -15.17 10.37 -1.49
C LYS A 169 -15.09 11.17 -0.19
N TYR A 170 -13.93 11.76 0.08
CA TYR A 170 -13.73 12.63 1.26
C TYR A 170 -13.87 14.12 0.92
N ILE A 171 -13.88 14.50 -0.36
CA ILE A 171 -14.35 15.81 -0.83
C ILE A 171 -15.63 15.60 -1.66
N MET A 172 -16.68 16.32 -1.31
CA MET A 172 -17.96 16.37 -2.04
C MET A 172 -18.28 17.83 -2.36
N ASP A 173 -18.49 18.14 -3.64
CA ASP A 173 -18.79 19.50 -4.12
C ASP A 173 -17.77 20.56 -3.63
N GLY A 174 -16.49 20.18 -3.59
CA GLY A 174 -15.39 21.04 -3.13
C GLY A 174 -15.28 21.17 -1.60
N VAL A 175 -16.16 20.52 -0.84
CA VAL A 175 -16.19 20.58 0.63
C VAL A 175 -15.71 19.26 1.21
N HIS A 176 -14.81 19.34 2.20
CA HIS A 176 -14.37 18.17 2.95
C HIS A 176 -15.53 17.58 3.75
N ILE A 177 -15.64 16.25 3.77
CA ILE A 177 -16.64 15.55 4.59
C ILE A 177 -16.54 15.96 6.05
N GLN A 178 -17.65 15.90 6.77
CA GLN A 178 -17.65 16.12 8.21
C GLN A 178 -17.27 14.84 8.96
N ASP A 179 -16.85 14.99 10.20
CA ASP A 179 -16.50 13.88 11.09
C ASP A 179 -17.76 13.23 11.68
N TYR A 180 -18.62 12.77 10.78
CA TYR A 180 -19.85 12.04 11.04
C TYR A 180 -20.18 11.18 9.82
N GLY A 181 -20.36 9.88 10.01
CA GLY A 181 -20.75 8.98 8.94
C GLY A 181 -20.83 7.52 9.34
N ASP A 182 -20.61 6.65 8.35
CA ASP A 182 -20.74 5.21 8.44
C ASP A 182 -19.60 4.55 9.23
N ASN A 183 -18.48 5.27 9.46
CA ASN A 183 -17.33 4.83 10.27
C ASN A 183 -16.79 3.46 9.85
N VAL A 184 -16.95 3.13 8.57
CA VAL A 184 -16.59 1.82 8.02
C VAL A 184 -15.13 1.83 7.60
N GLY A 185 -14.36 0.93 8.20
CA GLY A 185 -12.99 0.62 7.80
C GLY A 185 -12.60 -0.75 8.36
N ASN A 186 -11.54 -1.34 7.82
CA ASN A 186 -11.03 -2.58 8.37
C ASN A 186 -10.36 -2.31 9.73
N GLN A 187 -11.01 -2.69 10.84
CA GLN A 187 -10.54 -2.37 12.20
C GLN A 187 -9.17 -2.97 12.53
N ASP A 188 -8.75 -4.02 11.84
CA ASP A 188 -7.45 -4.66 12.03
C ASP A 188 -6.31 -3.80 11.50
N TRP A 189 -6.58 -3.02 10.46
CA TRP A 189 -5.58 -2.23 9.73
C TRP A 189 -5.74 -0.72 9.90
N THR A 190 -6.92 -0.24 10.26
CA THR A 190 -7.18 1.20 10.42
C THR A 190 -6.65 1.79 11.73
N SER A 191 -6.61 3.12 11.81
CA SER A 191 -6.23 3.84 13.02
C SER A 191 -7.17 3.53 14.20
N LEU A 192 -6.72 3.83 15.42
CA LEU A 192 -7.58 3.75 16.61
C LEU A 192 -8.77 4.71 16.54
N ALA A 193 -8.68 5.79 15.75
CA ALA A 193 -9.77 6.75 15.59
C ALA A 193 -11.01 6.09 14.99
N ILE A 194 -10.85 5.19 14.03
CA ILE A 194 -12.00 4.52 13.38
C ILE A 194 -12.73 3.61 14.38
N ALA A 195 -11.97 2.96 15.25
CA ALA A 195 -12.53 2.14 16.32
C ALA A 195 -13.29 2.99 17.37
N GLU A 196 -12.93 4.27 17.54
CA GLU A 196 -13.64 5.25 18.37
C GLU A 196 -14.87 5.88 17.67
N GLY A 197 -15.11 5.54 16.40
CA GLY A 197 -16.24 6.03 15.62
C GLY A 197 -15.99 7.35 14.90
N TYR A 198 -14.73 7.70 14.65
CA TYR A 198 -14.38 8.81 13.76
C TYR A 198 -14.44 8.36 12.29
N GLU A 199 -14.73 9.32 11.41
CA GLU A 199 -14.84 9.05 9.98
C GLU A 199 -13.43 8.83 9.38
N PRO A 200 -13.19 7.74 8.62
CA PRO A 200 -11.91 7.52 7.98
C PRO A 200 -11.58 8.58 6.92
N VAL A 201 -10.39 9.15 7.02
CA VAL A 201 -9.85 10.18 6.13
C VAL A 201 -8.43 9.83 5.67
N ARG A 202 -7.77 10.73 4.94
CA ARG A 202 -6.46 10.50 4.32
C ARG A 202 -5.39 9.99 5.29
N ARG A 203 -5.33 10.54 6.50
CA ARG A 203 -4.34 10.14 7.52
C ARG A 203 -4.51 8.69 7.97
N ASP A 204 -5.73 8.15 7.91
CA ASP A 204 -6.03 6.80 8.37
C ASP A 204 -5.57 5.75 7.34
N ASP A 205 -5.71 6.04 6.05
CA ASP A 205 -5.11 5.22 4.98
C ASP A 205 -3.56 5.25 5.08
N MET A 206 -2.99 6.43 5.37
CA MET A 206 -1.54 6.57 5.57
C MET A 206 -1.04 5.82 6.81
N GLU A 207 -1.73 5.90 7.97
CA GLU A 207 -1.37 5.13 9.15
C GLU A 207 -1.48 3.62 8.90
N SER A 208 -2.52 3.19 8.16
CA SER A 208 -2.70 1.79 7.76
C SER A 208 -1.53 1.28 6.91
N ALA A 209 -0.98 2.12 6.03
CA ALA A 209 0.23 1.80 5.26
C ALA A 209 1.47 1.64 6.16
N GLY A 210 1.55 2.37 7.28
CA GLY A 210 2.60 2.16 8.28
C GLY A 210 2.49 0.79 8.97
N PHE A 211 1.27 0.35 9.30
CA PHE A 211 1.06 -1.00 9.82
C PHE A 211 1.35 -2.08 8.76
N LEU A 212 1.04 -1.82 7.49
CA LEU A 212 1.45 -2.67 6.38
C LEU A 212 2.97 -2.84 6.35
N ALA A 213 3.76 -1.76 6.40
CA ALA A 213 5.22 -1.84 6.44
C ALA A 213 5.74 -2.73 7.59
N ILE A 214 5.21 -2.54 8.80
CA ILE A 214 5.59 -3.35 9.97
C ILE A 214 5.21 -4.81 9.76
N TYR A 215 4.01 -5.08 9.24
CA TYR A 215 3.56 -6.43 8.97
C TYR A 215 4.46 -7.13 7.95
N LEU A 216 4.85 -6.44 6.87
CA LEU A 216 5.76 -6.99 5.86
C LEU A 216 7.13 -7.32 6.48
N LEU A 217 7.67 -6.49 7.37
CA LEU A 217 8.99 -6.70 7.99
C LEU A 217 9.00 -7.74 9.12
N LYS A 218 7.90 -7.85 9.87
CA LYS A 218 7.83 -8.70 11.07
C LYS A 218 7.02 -9.98 10.85
N GLY A 219 6.31 -10.09 9.73
CA GLY A 219 5.37 -11.18 9.41
C GLY A 219 4.09 -11.19 10.24
N LYS A 220 3.95 -10.27 11.21
CA LYS A 220 2.84 -10.24 12.15
C LYS A 220 2.62 -8.87 12.78
N LEU A 221 1.39 -8.63 13.21
CA LEU A 221 1.02 -7.55 14.11
C LEU A 221 0.49 -8.17 15.42
N PRO A 222 0.84 -7.63 16.60
CA PRO A 222 0.46 -8.23 17.88
C PRO A 222 -1.05 -8.49 18.02
N TRP A 223 -1.88 -7.56 17.56
CA TRP A 223 -3.34 -7.66 17.62
C TRP A 223 -3.96 -8.61 16.59
N LEU A 224 -3.23 -9.04 15.55
CA LEU A 224 -3.69 -10.04 14.60
C LEU A 224 -3.45 -11.48 15.11
N CYS A 225 -2.47 -11.67 16.01
CA CYS A 225 -2.09 -13.00 16.51
C CYS A 225 -2.90 -13.45 17.74
N GLU A 226 -3.57 -12.55 18.45
CA GLU A 226 -4.29 -12.90 19.68
C GLU A 226 -5.72 -13.40 19.40
N TYR A 227 -5.87 -14.72 19.34
CA TYR A 227 -7.16 -15.43 19.36
C TYR A 227 -7.91 -15.36 20.71
N ARG A 228 -7.54 -14.47 21.64
CA ARG A 228 -7.99 -14.54 23.04
C ARG A 228 -8.40 -13.16 23.59
N SER A 229 -9.71 -12.94 23.63
CA SER A 229 -10.41 -12.14 24.66
C SER A 229 -10.20 -10.61 24.70
N SER A 230 -9.20 -10.05 24.04
CA SER A 230 -8.99 -8.60 23.95
C SER A 230 -9.45 -8.08 22.58
N SER A 231 -10.22 -6.98 22.54
CA SER A 231 -10.60 -6.38 21.25
C SER A 231 -9.34 -5.91 20.51
N VAL A 232 -9.32 -5.95 19.17
CA VAL A 232 -8.24 -5.42 18.32
C VAL A 232 -7.84 -4.00 18.75
N MET A 233 -8.83 -3.18 19.11
CA MET A 233 -8.67 -1.86 19.70
C MET A 233 -7.81 -1.90 20.97
N ARG A 234 -8.07 -2.82 21.90
CA ARG A 234 -7.27 -2.99 23.12
C ARG A 234 -5.85 -3.41 22.78
N GLY A 235 -5.65 -4.35 21.85
CA GLY A 235 -4.33 -4.76 21.39
C GLY A 235 -3.52 -3.59 20.82
N LYS A 236 -4.13 -2.77 19.97
CA LYS A 236 -3.51 -1.55 19.41
C LYS A 236 -3.22 -0.49 20.49
N ALA A 237 -4.11 -0.31 21.45
CA ALA A 237 -3.97 0.70 22.50
C ALA A 237 -2.88 0.36 23.53
N ILE A 238 -2.69 -0.93 23.85
CA ILE A 238 -1.67 -1.37 24.81
C ILE A 238 -0.30 -1.58 24.17
N THR A 239 -0.23 -1.81 22.86
CA THR A 239 1.05 -1.97 22.16
C THR A 239 1.71 -0.61 22.01
N ALA A 240 2.74 -0.36 22.81
CA ALA A 240 3.57 0.84 22.64
C ALA A 240 4.17 0.87 21.23
N LEU A 241 4.11 2.03 20.57
CA LEU A 241 4.62 2.17 19.20
C LEU A 241 6.12 1.83 19.11
N GLN A 242 6.88 2.14 20.16
CA GLN A 242 8.28 1.79 20.32
C GLN A 242 8.50 0.27 20.32
N GLU A 243 7.66 -0.48 21.03
CA GLU A 243 7.72 -1.96 21.03
C GLU A 243 7.30 -2.53 19.68
N LEU A 244 6.28 -1.93 19.04
CA LEU A 244 5.83 -2.34 17.72
C LEU A 244 6.96 -2.21 16.68
N CYS A 245 7.68 -1.07 16.72
CA CYS A 245 8.76 -0.75 15.79
C CYS A 245 10.14 -1.21 16.28
N LYS A 246 10.21 -1.98 17.38
CA LYS A 246 11.48 -2.51 17.88
C LYS A 246 12.19 -3.31 16.80
N ASP A 247 13.50 -3.07 16.69
CA ASP A 247 14.43 -3.68 15.72
C ASP A 247 14.15 -3.33 14.25
N LEU A 248 13.36 -2.26 14.00
CA LEU A 248 13.13 -1.70 12.68
C LEU A 248 13.82 -0.33 12.53
N PRO A 249 14.05 0.16 11.28
CA PRO A 249 14.54 1.52 11.06
C PRO A 249 13.66 2.59 11.72
N GLU A 250 14.30 3.64 12.26
CA GLU A 250 13.62 4.72 12.98
C GLU A 250 12.61 5.47 12.11
N GLU A 251 12.83 5.49 10.80
CA GLU A 251 11.95 6.13 9.82
C GLU A 251 10.54 5.53 9.83
N ILE A 252 10.39 4.26 10.21
CA ILE A 252 9.08 3.60 10.30
C ILE A 252 8.26 4.17 11.46
N ILE A 253 8.87 4.33 12.64
CA ILE A 253 8.18 4.94 13.78
C ILE A 253 7.89 6.42 13.51
N THR A 254 8.83 7.13 12.89
CA THR A 254 8.69 8.53 12.47
C THR A 254 7.52 8.71 11.50
N TYR A 255 7.39 7.82 10.51
CA TYR A 255 6.26 7.80 9.56
C TYR A 255 4.92 7.66 10.28
N ILE A 256 4.79 6.73 11.24
CA ILE A 256 3.52 6.50 11.95
C ILE A 256 3.19 7.67 12.88
N ILE A 257 4.20 8.25 13.55
CA ILE A 257 4.03 9.44 14.37
C ILE A 257 3.53 10.60 13.51
N TYR A 258 4.14 10.79 12.33
CA TYR A 258 3.71 11.79 11.36
C TYR A 258 2.27 11.57 10.87
N CYS A 259 1.86 10.34 10.58
CA CYS A 259 0.48 10.09 10.17
C CYS A 259 -0.52 10.44 11.27
N ARG A 260 -0.19 10.06 12.52
CA ARG A 260 -1.00 10.41 13.71
C ARG A 260 -1.04 11.91 13.97
N SER A 261 0.07 12.59 13.64
CA SER A 261 0.26 14.00 13.31
C SER A 261 -0.91 14.81 12.79
N LEU A 262 -1.49 14.25 11.74
CA LEU A 262 -2.27 14.99 10.78
C LEU A 262 -3.64 15.35 11.36
N GLN A 263 -4.06 16.59 11.11
CA GLN A 263 -5.44 17.00 11.39
C GLN A 263 -6.41 16.29 10.44
N PHE A 264 -7.68 16.25 10.81
CA PHE A 264 -8.73 15.52 10.08
C PHE A 264 -8.79 15.89 8.59
N ALA A 265 -8.73 17.18 8.26
CA ALA A 265 -8.75 17.67 6.88
C ALA A 265 -7.36 17.92 6.29
N GLN A 266 -6.28 17.69 7.03
CA GLN A 266 -4.93 17.98 6.58
C GLN A 266 -4.52 17.05 5.44
N GLU A 267 -3.84 17.61 4.46
CA GLU A 267 -3.21 16.84 3.40
C GLU A 267 -1.88 16.26 3.90
N PRO A 268 -1.68 14.93 3.80
CA PRO A 268 -0.37 14.33 4.04
C PRO A 268 0.68 14.85 3.05
N ASP A 269 1.88 15.09 3.52
CA ASP A 269 3.08 15.26 2.70
C ASP A 269 3.56 13.88 2.26
N TYR A 270 2.98 13.40 1.15
CA TYR A 270 3.33 12.11 0.57
C TYR A 270 4.80 12.03 0.13
N GLY A 271 5.41 13.17 -0.23
CA GLY A 271 6.81 13.28 -0.61
C GLY A 271 7.71 12.97 0.57
N TYR A 272 7.49 13.64 1.70
CA TYR A 272 8.17 13.35 2.97
C TYR A 272 8.00 11.89 3.40
N CYS A 273 6.79 11.35 3.30
CA CYS A 273 6.53 9.96 3.62
C CYS A 273 7.34 8.96 2.78
N ARG A 274 7.49 9.18 1.47
CA ARG A 274 8.35 8.36 0.60
C ARG A 274 9.83 8.57 0.90
N GLU A 275 10.21 9.81 1.16
CA GLU A 275 11.57 10.21 1.47
C GLU A 275 12.12 9.49 2.69
N LEU A 276 11.32 9.33 3.75
CA LEU A 276 11.66 8.51 4.91
C LEU A 276 12.11 7.10 4.51
N PHE A 277 11.38 6.43 3.62
CA PHE A 277 11.76 5.09 3.16
C PHE A 277 12.95 5.10 2.19
N ARG A 278 13.05 6.12 1.33
CA ARG A 278 14.18 6.30 0.39
C ARG A 278 15.50 6.46 1.13
N GLN A 279 15.53 7.24 2.21
CA GLN A 279 16.74 7.43 3.02
C GLN A 279 17.27 6.13 3.62
N VAL A 280 16.37 5.25 4.10
CA VAL A 280 16.77 3.91 4.56
C VAL A 280 17.35 3.10 3.40
N PHE A 281 16.68 3.12 2.25
CA PHE A 281 17.11 2.37 1.07
C PHE A 281 18.54 2.75 0.64
N GLU A 282 18.83 4.04 0.60
CA GLU A 282 20.14 4.57 0.24
C GLU A 282 21.20 4.33 1.32
N ARG A 283 20.84 4.50 2.60
CA ARG A 283 21.76 4.26 3.72
C ARG A 283 22.22 2.80 3.79
N GLU A 284 21.33 1.86 3.50
CA GLU A 284 21.65 0.42 3.47
C GLU A 284 22.37 0.01 2.16
N GLY A 285 22.57 0.94 1.22
CA GLY A 285 23.26 0.70 -0.04
C GLY A 285 22.48 -0.20 -1.01
N TYR A 286 21.15 -0.26 -0.89
CA TYR A 286 20.33 -1.05 -1.80
C TYR A 286 20.28 -0.43 -3.20
N LYS A 287 20.11 -1.30 -4.20
CA LYS A 287 19.99 -0.92 -5.61
C LYS A 287 18.59 -1.23 -6.11
N ASP A 288 18.09 -0.39 -7.01
CA ASP A 288 16.82 -0.62 -7.71
C ASP A 288 17.07 -1.51 -8.95
N ASP A 289 17.45 -2.75 -8.68
CA ASP A 289 17.79 -3.79 -9.66
C ASP A 289 16.56 -4.60 -10.13
N GLY A 290 15.36 -4.26 -9.65
CA GLY A 290 14.15 -5.01 -9.92
C GLY A 290 14.11 -6.40 -9.25
N LEU A 291 14.96 -6.66 -8.25
CA LEU A 291 14.91 -7.90 -7.48
C LEU A 291 14.12 -7.69 -6.19
N CYS A 292 13.12 -8.55 -5.99
CA CYS A 292 12.32 -8.65 -4.77
C CYS A 292 12.40 -10.08 -4.23
N ASP A 293 11.91 -10.30 -3.01
CA ASP A 293 12.04 -11.61 -2.35
C ASP A 293 11.32 -12.77 -3.07
N TRP A 294 10.36 -12.44 -3.94
CA TRP A 294 9.66 -13.42 -4.79
C TRP A 294 10.27 -13.56 -6.19
N SER A 295 11.37 -12.86 -6.50
CA SER A 295 12.06 -12.98 -7.78
C SER A 295 12.58 -14.41 -7.98
N THR A 296 12.50 -14.90 -9.21
CA THR A 296 12.95 -16.26 -9.52
C THR A 296 14.49 -16.36 -9.44
N PRO A 297 15.05 -17.55 -9.10
CA PRO A 297 16.50 -17.74 -9.08
C PRO A 297 17.19 -17.39 -10.41
N GLN A 298 16.49 -17.54 -11.53
CA GLN A 298 17.00 -17.19 -12.85
C GLN A 298 17.20 -15.68 -13.01
N LEU A 299 16.23 -14.86 -12.57
CA LEU A 299 16.34 -13.40 -12.61
C LEU A 299 17.47 -12.89 -11.69
N VAL A 300 17.64 -13.54 -10.54
CA VAL A 300 18.75 -13.24 -9.62
C VAL A 300 20.10 -13.52 -10.31
N ALA A 301 20.26 -14.70 -10.92
CA ALA A 301 21.50 -15.05 -11.63
C ALA A 301 21.78 -14.15 -12.84
N GLU A 302 20.74 -13.75 -13.59
CA GLU A 302 20.87 -12.81 -14.71
C GLU A 302 21.34 -11.43 -14.23
N SER A 303 20.75 -10.92 -13.14
CA SER A 303 21.16 -9.65 -12.52
C SER A 303 22.61 -9.68 -12.03
N GLU A 304 23.00 -10.75 -11.31
CA GLU A 304 24.38 -10.94 -10.83
C GLU A 304 25.39 -10.99 -12.00
N SER A 305 25.02 -11.66 -13.10
CA SER A 305 25.87 -11.75 -14.29
C SER A 305 26.06 -10.41 -15.00
N MET A 306 25.04 -9.55 -15.02
CA MET A 306 25.12 -8.19 -15.58
C MET A 306 26.02 -7.28 -14.72
N GLU A 307 25.96 -7.39 -13.40
CA GLU A 307 26.84 -6.63 -12.51
C GLU A 307 28.32 -7.02 -12.69
N ILE A 308 28.61 -8.32 -12.84
CA ILE A 308 29.98 -8.79 -13.11
C ILE A 308 30.50 -8.25 -14.45
N ALA A 309 29.66 -8.23 -15.49
CA ALA A 309 30.05 -7.71 -16.79
C ALA A 309 30.34 -6.20 -16.78
N HIS A 310 29.59 -5.41 -16.01
CA HIS A 310 29.83 -3.96 -15.88
C HIS A 310 30.99 -3.63 -14.93
N GLY A 311 31.24 -4.45 -13.90
CA GLY A 311 32.41 -4.31 -13.02
C GLY A 311 33.74 -4.64 -13.71
N SER A 312 33.74 -5.43 -14.79
CA SER A 312 34.96 -5.78 -15.54
C SER A 312 35.43 -4.72 -16.55
N ASP A 313 34.58 -3.78 -16.94
CA ASP A 313 34.94 -2.74 -17.90
C ASP A 313 35.62 -1.51 -17.25
N ASP A 314 35.40 -1.26 -15.95
CA ASP A 314 36.02 -0.14 -15.22
C ASP A 314 37.50 -0.39 -14.84
N ASP A 315 37.95 -1.65 -14.80
CA ASP A 315 39.33 -2.01 -14.46
C ASP A 315 40.33 -1.93 -15.64
N LEU A 316 39.86 -1.70 -16.87
CA LEU A 316 40.70 -1.60 -18.06
C LEU A 316 41.04 -0.16 -18.48
N ALA A 317 40.42 0.86 -17.86
CA ALA A 317 40.65 2.27 -18.20
C ALA A 317 41.78 2.96 -17.39
N SER A 318 42.48 2.25 -16.49
CA SER A 318 43.51 2.83 -15.61
C SER A 318 44.95 2.38 -15.90
N ARG A 319 45.28 2.05 -17.16
CA ARG A 319 46.69 1.86 -17.57
C ARG A 319 46.92 2.37 -18.99
N ASN A 320 47.28 3.64 -19.12
CA ASN A 320 48.33 4.17 -20.00
C ASN A 320 48.21 5.70 -20.11
N HIS A 321 49.05 6.43 -19.36
CA HIS A 321 50.02 7.37 -19.95
C HIS A 321 50.84 8.06 -18.85
N SER A 322 52.15 7.81 -18.90
CA SER A 322 53.20 8.52 -18.18
C SER A 322 53.72 9.69 -19.02
N GLU A 323 53.93 10.82 -18.34
CA GLU A 323 54.99 11.84 -18.51
C GLU A 323 55.07 12.68 -19.81
N GLU A 324 54.85 14.00 -19.68
CA GLU A 324 55.93 15.00 -19.81
C GLU A 324 55.48 16.42 -19.35
N ASP A 325 56.27 16.95 -18.40
CA ASP A 325 56.75 18.31 -18.16
C ASP A 325 55.96 19.60 -18.51
N GLY A 326 56.03 20.58 -17.58
CA GLY A 326 56.12 22.00 -17.97
C GLY A 326 55.36 23.05 -17.16
N SER A 327 56.06 23.63 -16.18
CA SER A 327 55.97 25.03 -15.71
C SER A 327 54.94 25.45 -14.65
N ALA A 328 55.51 25.98 -13.56
CA ALA A 328 54.86 26.67 -12.45
C ALA A 328 54.80 28.19 -12.70
N THR A 329 53.77 28.86 -12.18
CA THR A 329 53.85 29.85 -11.08
C THR A 329 52.49 30.54 -10.83
N PRO A 330 52.27 31.10 -9.62
CA PRO A 330 50.97 31.13 -8.95
C PRO A 330 50.33 32.53 -8.97
N PHE A 331 49.01 32.62 -8.78
CA PHE A 331 48.39 33.85 -8.31
C PHE A 331 47.16 33.58 -7.44
N ASP A 332 47.35 33.93 -6.17
CA ASP A 332 46.47 34.53 -5.18
C ASP A 332 45.03 34.06 -4.97
N GLY A 333 44.75 33.83 -3.68
CA GLY A 333 43.45 33.52 -3.15
C GLY A 333 42.48 34.70 -3.18
N ASP A 334 41.21 34.35 -3.07
CA ASP A 334 40.29 35.09 -2.23
C ASP A 334 39.18 34.14 -1.74
N THR A 335 39.19 33.94 -0.44
CA THR A 335 38.09 33.47 0.41
C THR A 335 36.93 34.46 0.35
N VAL A 336 35.73 34.04 -0.06
CA VAL A 336 34.47 34.61 0.44
C VAL A 336 33.34 33.56 0.41
N ASP A 337 32.85 33.30 1.62
CA ASP A 337 31.51 32.86 2.06
C ASP A 337 30.82 31.63 1.45
N GLY A 338 30.83 30.58 2.28
CA GLY A 338 29.81 29.56 2.29
C GLY A 338 28.46 30.13 2.75
N GLN A 339 27.45 29.97 1.89
CA GLN A 339 26.06 29.89 2.31
C GLN A 339 25.57 28.47 2.10
N THR A 340 25.77 27.65 3.12
CA THR A 340 24.99 26.44 3.33
C THR A 340 23.54 26.88 3.54
N LEU A 341 22.67 26.63 2.57
CA LEU A 341 21.21 26.72 2.74
C LEU A 341 20.79 25.62 3.72
N VAL A 342 20.92 25.94 5.01
CA VAL A 342 20.27 25.23 6.10
C VAL A 342 18.80 25.59 5.99
N THR A 343 17.99 24.72 5.41
CA THR A 343 16.54 24.78 5.61
C THR A 343 16.28 24.36 7.04
N GLU A 344 16.19 25.36 7.93
CA GLU A 344 15.66 25.22 9.28
C GLU A 344 14.20 24.74 9.19
N THR A 345 13.98 23.42 9.28
CA THR A 345 12.72 22.86 9.78
C THR A 345 12.86 22.64 11.28
N THR A 346 13.03 23.73 12.01
CA THR A 346 12.78 23.76 13.45
C THR A 346 11.27 23.87 13.68
N GLU A 347 10.76 23.07 14.62
CA GLU A 347 9.38 23.08 15.16
C GLU A 347 8.27 22.36 14.36
N ALA A 348 8.42 21.05 14.12
CA ALA A 348 7.27 20.15 13.92
C ALA A 348 6.90 19.32 15.17
N CYS A 349 7.28 19.79 16.36
CA CYS A 349 6.85 19.15 17.61
C CYS A 349 6.62 20.21 18.69
N SER A 350 5.46 20.89 18.64
CA SER A 350 5.01 21.65 19.79
C SER A 350 4.62 20.68 20.91
N ALA A 351 5.01 20.98 22.15
CA ALA A 351 4.68 20.20 23.33
C ALA A 351 3.17 20.01 23.59
N GLU A 352 2.30 20.68 22.83
CA GLU A 352 0.85 20.46 22.79
C GLU A 352 0.46 19.14 22.11
N TYR A 353 1.31 18.57 21.23
CA TYR A 353 1.05 17.27 20.60
C TYR A 353 1.19 16.08 21.57
N LEU A 354 1.94 16.25 22.66
CA LEU A 354 1.96 15.31 23.78
C LEU A 354 0.60 15.26 24.52
N ASN A 355 -0.22 16.32 24.47
CA ASN A 355 -1.43 16.44 25.30
C ASN A 355 -2.72 15.84 24.70
N LEU A 356 -2.75 15.51 23.40
CA LEU A 356 -3.88 14.76 22.81
C LEU A 356 -3.84 13.27 23.16
N ARG A 357 -2.65 12.67 23.32
CA ARG A 357 -2.48 11.30 23.84
C ARG A 357 -2.78 11.16 25.34
N THR A 358 -2.47 12.18 26.16
CA THR A 358 -2.68 12.12 27.62
C THR A 358 -4.16 11.95 28.00
N ARG A 359 -5.11 12.44 27.19
CA ARG A 359 -6.55 12.31 27.49
C ARG A 359 -7.16 10.98 27.07
N GLN A 360 -6.67 10.34 26.00
CA GLN A 360 -7.13 9.01 25.58
C GLN A 360 -6.66 7.91 26.55
N VAL A 361 -5.43 8.00 27.08
CA VAL A 361 -4.93 7.07 28.10
C VAL A 361 -5.65 7.27 29.44
N LEU A 362 -5.86 8.52 29.89
CA LEU A 362 -6.53 8.79 31.18
C LEU A 362 -8.03 8.53 31.19
N ARG A 363 -8.74 8.59 30.04
CA ARG A 363 -10.15 8.20 29.96
C ARG A 363 -10.35 6.68 30.01
N LEU A 364 -9.42 5.91 29.45
CA LEU A 364 -9.43 4.44 29.52
C LEU A 364 -9.15 3.92 30.94
N MET A 365 -8.36 4.65 31.76
CA MET A 365 -8.12 4.27 33.16
C MET A 365 -9.25 4.66 34.13
N LYS A 366 -10.17 5.56 33.74
CA LYS A 366 -11.27 6.05 34.60
C LYS A 366 -12.62 5.34 34.39
N ARG A 367 -12.71 4.37 33.47
CA ARG A 367 -13.95 3.64 33.14
C ARG A 367 -13.86 2.13 33.38
N ILE A 368 -12.97 1.70 34.26
CA ILE A 368 -12.89 0.30 34.70
C ILE A 368 -13.36 0.28 36.17
N PRO A 369 -14.39 -0.50 36.54
CA PRO A 369 -14.76 -0.71 37.94
C PRO A 369 -13.66 -1.46 38.72
#